data_AF-A0A2R6RPY9-F1
#
_entry.id   AF-A0A2R6RPY9-F1
#
_cell.length_a   1.000
_cell.length_b   1.000
_cell.length_c   1.000
_cell.angle_alpha   90.00
_cell.angle_beta   90.00
_cell.angle_gamma   90.00
#
_symmetry.space_group_name_H-M   'P 1'
#
loop_
_entity.id
_entity.type
_entity.pdbx_description
1 polymer ?
#
loop_
_entity_poly.entity_id
_entity_poly.type
_entity_poly.pdbx_seq_one_letter_code
_entity_poly.pdbx_strand_id
1 'polypeptide(L)'
;MAQDIQTCQSKGKLVTLSLGGGTGQVGFSSDSQAQTFATQIWNMFLGGASSTRPFGSVVLDGLDLDIESGTPAHYAAFVNQIRSLAAPTGKSYYITAAPQCPYPDAYIGTALNQASFDAVYVQFYNNYCGLNYPSDYNFATWDNWAKTTSFNKNVKVYIGAPGSQDAAGEGYVSASTLASYVSDAQSKYSSFGGVMMWDADSAYSNSRFDLAVKTAMTASAQKLGLPAAKISSVSAPSPAAPVTTPKAVSSAAKPAIPVTSATAAIANPVAEVAQSASAEVTPIRSVKRPFTPHETDDPNRSKDSNVAANRVNSRFFRV
;
A
#
# COMPACT_ATOMS: atom_id res chain seq x y z
N MET A 1 -7.13 -7.28 -16.96
CA MET A 1 -7.16 -6.89 -15.54
C MET A 1 -8.45 -7.29 -14.83
N ALA A 2 -9.63 -6.73 -15.15
CA ALA A 2 -10.87 -7.06 -14.43
C ALA A 2 -11.16 -8.58 -14.36
N GLN A 3 -11.08 -9.28 -15.50
CA GLN A 3 -11.26 -10.73 -15.57
C GLN A 3 -10.17 -11.50 -14.78
N ASP A 4 -8.93 -11.00 -14.76
CA ASP A 4 -7.83 -11.61 -14.01
C ASP A 4 -8.09 -11.51 -12.50
N ILE A 5 -8.58 -10.36 -12.04
CA ILE A 5 -8.95 -10.13 -10.64
C ILE A 5 -10.05 -11.10 -10.24
N GLN A 6 -11.13 -11.19 -11.04
CA GLN A 6 -12.22 -12.12 -10.78
C GLN A 6 -11.75 -13.58 -10.78
N THR A 7 -10.84 -13.93 -11.67
CA THR A 7 -10.22 -15.27 -11.71
C THR A 7 -9.46 -15.55 -10.41
N CYS A 8 -8.65 -14.61 -9.92
CA CYS A 8 -7.95 -14.73 -8.64
C CYS A 8 -8.94 -14.88 -7.48
N GLN A 9 -9.97 -14.03 -7.41
CA GLN A 9 -11.00 -14.07 -6.37
C GLN A 9 -11.78 -15.38 -6.39
N SER A 10 -12.12 -15.91 -7.56
CA SER A 10 -12.80 -17.21 -7.71
C SER A 10 -11.96 -18.39 -7.18
N LYS A 11 -10.64 -18.22 -7.11
CA LYS A 11 -9.68 -19.17 -6.52
C LYS A 11 -9.38 -18.89 -5.05
N GLY A 12 -10.21 -18.07 -4.39
CA GLY A 12 -10.04 -17.67 -3.00
C GLY A 12 -8.81 -16.80 -2.74
N LYS A 13 -8.29 -16.10 -3.76
CA LYS A 13 -7.17 -15.16 -3.60
C LYS A 13 -7.73 -13.77 -3.40
N LEU A 14 -7.30 -13.14 -2.32
CA LEU A 14 -7.58 -11.73 -2.06
C LEU A 14 -6.79 -10.87 -3.03
N VAL A 15 -7.43 -9.88 -3.62
CA VAL A 15 -6.78 -8.89 -4.48
C VAL A 15 -7.00 -7.51 -3.88
N THR A 16 -5.93 -6.87 -3.44
CA THR A 16 -5.93 -5.51 -2.86
C THR A 16 -5.32 -4.51 -3.84
N LEU A 17 -5.74 -3.25 -3.73
CA LEU A 17 -5.08 -2.13 -4.40
C LEU A 17 -3.97 -1.58 -3.50
N SER A 18 -2.74 -1.56 -3.98
CA SER A 18 -1.64 -0.90 -3.27
C SER A 18 -1.54 0.59 -3.65
N LEU A 19 -1.29 1.45 -2.67
CA LEU A 19 -1.15 2.90 -2.78
C LEU A 19 0.25 3.31 -2.34
N GLY A 20 0.92 4.14 -3.14
CA GLY A 20 2.30 4.58 -2.89
C GLY A 20 3.29 3.92 -3.85
N GLY A 21 4.17 3.08 -3.32
CA GLY A 21 5.30 2.43 -3.99
C GLY A 21 6.56 3.31 -4.04
N GLY A 22 7.71 2.70 -4.30
CA GLY A 22 9.02 3.36 -4.18
C GLY A 22 9.32 4.54 -5.10
N THR A 23 8.49 4.79 -6.13
CA THR A 23 8.61 5.99 -6.99
C THR A 23 7.49 7.00 -6.78
N GLY A 24 6.47 6.66 -5.99
CA GLY A 24 5.32 7.52 -5.76
C GLY A 24 5.63 8.60 -4.73
N GLN A 25 5.38 9.87 -5.08
CA GLN A 25 5.29 10.93 -4.08
C GLN A 25 3.84 11.00 -3.59
N VAL A 26 3.61 10.48 -2.39
CA VAL A 26 2.29 10.39 -1.78
C VAL A 26 2.28 11.11 -0.43
N GLY A 27 1.11 11.63 -0.07
CA GLY A 27 0.93 12.34 1.19
C GLY A 27 -0.37 13.12 1.22
N PHE A 28 -0.79 13.46 2.43
CA PHE A 28 -1.96 14.29 2.68
C PHE A 28 -1.56 15.55 3.45
N SER A 29 -2.28 16.65 3.23
CA SER A 29 -2.11 17.92 3.95
C SER A 29 -3.11 18.10 5.10
N SER A 30 -4.15 17.26 5.18
CA SER A 30 -5.14 17.27 6.25
C SER A 30 -5.93 15.96 6.33
N ASP A 31 -6.55 15.71 7.48
CA ASP A 31 -7.49 14.58 7.65
C ASP A 31 -8.66 14.65 6.69
N SER A 32 -9.19 15.86 6.43
CA SER A 32 -10.31 16.05 5.48
C SER A 32 -9.93 15.64 4.05
N GLN A 33 -8.72 15.98 3.62
CA GLN A 33 -8.21 15.52 2.32
C GLN A 33 -8.06 13.99 2.29
N ALA A 34 -7.50 13.41 3.35
CA ALA A 34 -7.31 11.96 3.47
C ALA A 34 -8.67 11.21 3.44
N GLN A 35 -9.68 11.70 4.15
CA GLN A 35 -11.03 11.14 4.18
C GLN A 35 -11.75 11.29 2.83
N THR A 36 -11.59 12.44 2.17
CA THR A 36 -12.13 12.67 0.83
C THR A 36 -11.54 11.68 -0.17
N PHE A 37 -10.21 11.50 -0.13
CA PHE A 37 -9.52 10.54 -0.99
C PHE A 37 -9.89 9.09 -0.67
N ALA A 38 -10.04 8.73 0.60
CA ALA A 38 -10.55 7.41 1.03
C ALA A 38 -11.94 7.13 0.43
N THR A 39 -12.85 8.10 0.47
CA THR A 39 -14.18 7.98 -0.13
C THR A 39 -14.10 7.83 -1.65
N GLN A 40 -13.17 8.53 -2.30
CA GLN A 40 -12.91 8.39 -3.74
C GLN A 40 -12.44 6.96 -4.08
N ILE A 41 -11.44 6.44 -3.36
CA ILE A 41 -10.93 5.07 -3.53
C ILE A 41 -12.03 4.03 -3.30
N TRP A 42 -12.84 4.23 -2.25
CA TRP A 42 -13.98 3.38 -1.94
C TRP A 42 -14.96 3.28 -3.11
N ASN A 43 -15.29 4.43 -3.71
CA ASN A 43 -16.24 4.52 -4.83
C ASN A 43 -15.70 3.94 -6.14
N MET A 44 -14.40 4.06 -6.40
CA MET A 44 -13.79 3.60 -7.65
C MET A 44 -13.41 2.12 -7.64
N PHE A 45 -13.00 1.57 -6.49
CA PHE A 45 -12.36 0.24 -6.43
C PHE A 45 -12.99 -0.73 -5.44
N LEU A 46 -13.70 -0.23 -4.43
CA LEU A 46 -14.30 -1.05 -3.37
C LEU A 46 -15.84 -1.04 -3.49
N GLY A 47 -16.55 -1.04 -2.36
CA GLY A 47 -17.99 -1.23 -2.29
C GLY A 47 -18.84 -0.01 -2.63
N GLY A 48 -18.23 1.12 -2.99
CA GLY A 48 -18.97 2.33 -3.39
C GLY A 48 -19.35 2.33 -4.87
N ALA A 49 -19.84 3.46 -5.36
CA ALA A 49 -20.25 3.65 -6.75
C ALA A 49 -19.59 4.89 -7.36
N SER A 50 -19.19 4.78 -8.63
CA SER A 50 -18.57 5.84 -9.41
C SER A 50 -18.89 5.63 -10.88
N SER A 51 -19.04 6.72 -11.65
CA SER A 51 -19.10 6.66 -13.11
C SER A 51 -17.77 6.18 -13.72
N THR A 52 -16.67 6.40 -13.02
CA THR A 52 -15.34 5.91 -13.38
C THR A 52 -14.95 4.76 -12.45
N ARG A 53 -14.92 3.53 -12.98
CA ARG A 53 -14.38 2.35 -12.28
C ARG A 53 -13.29 1.69 -13.14
N PRO A 54 -12.00 1.86 -12.80
CA PRO A 54 -10.89 1.41 -13.66
C PRO A 54 -10.86 -0.08 -13.94
N PHE A 55 -11.42 -0.90 -13.04
CA PHE A 55 -11.54 -2.36 -13.20
C PHE A 55 -12.98 -2.81 -13.47
N GLY A 56 -13.83 -1.92 -13.99
CA GLY A 56 -15.24 -2.18 -14.25
C GLY A 56 -16.01 -2.43 -12.95
N SER A 57 -16.93 -3.41 -12.98
CA SER A 57 -17.78 -3.75 -11.83
C SER A 57 -17.07 -4.54 -10.73
N VAL A 58 -15.77 -4.81 -10.87
CA VAL A 58 -15.00 -5.56 -9.87
C VAL A 58 -14.90 -4.77 -8.57
N VAL A 59 -15.12 -5.45 -7.45
CA VAL A 59 -14.93 -4.96 -6.09
C VAL A 59 -13.71 -5.67 -5.51
N LEU A 60 -12.66 -4.91 -5.24
CA LEU A 60 -11.44 -5.45 -4.63
C LEU A 60 -11.69 -5.91 -3.19
N ASP A 61 -10.75 -6.68 -2.65
CA ASP A 61 -10.86 -7.25 -1.32
C ASP A 61 -10.23 -6.37 -0.25
N GLY A 62 -9.67 -5.22 -0.63
CA GLY A 62 -9.01 -4.35 0.32
C GLY A 62 -8.01 -3.39 -0.29
N LEU A 63 -7.22 -2.77 0.57
CA LEU A 63 -6.19 -1.80 0.24
C LEU A 63 -4.88 -2.18 0.95
N ASP A 64 -3.78 -1.83 0.31
CA ASP A 64 -2.44 -1.93 0.85
C ASP A 64 -1.78 -0.54 0.81
N LEU A 65 -1.24 -0.10 1.94
CA LEU A 65 -0.55 1.20 2.06
C LEU A 65 0.96 0.96 2.04
N ASP A 66 1.54 1.09 0.85
CA ASP A 66 2.96 0.95 0.58
C ASP A 66 3.61 2.35 0.52
N ILE A 67 3.65 3.01 1.68
CA ILE A 67 4.07 4.41 1.78
C ILE A 67 5.57 4.47 2.11
N GLU A 68 6.37 4.82 1.11
CA GLU A 68 7.84 4.83 1.23
C GLU A 68 8.46 6.23 1.15
N SER A 69 7.65 7.27 0.98
CA SER A 69 8.11 8.65 0.89
C SER A 69 7.05 9.65 1.33
N GLY A 70 7.42 10.93 1.38
CA GLY A 70 6.51 12.02 1.72
C GLY A 70 6.31 12.18 3.22
N THR A 71 5.10 12.57 3.62
CA THR A 71 4.73 12.85 5.02
C THR A 71 4.03 11.66 5.67
N PRO A 72 4.29 11.33 6.95
CA PRO A 72 3.56 10.28 7.65
C PRO A 72 2.15 10.67 8.11
N ALA A 73 1.74 11.91 7.86
CA ALA A 73 0.51 12.46 8.42
C ALA A 73 -0.76 11.90 7.75
N HIS A 74 -1.84 11.84 8.55
CA HIS A 74 -3.23 11.62 8.11
C HIS A 74 -3.60 10.25 7.51
N TYR A 75 -2.66 9.31 7.36
CA TYR A 75 -3.00 7.94 6.91
C TYR A 75 -3.95 7.21 7.88
N ALA A 76 -3.93 7.53 9.17
CA ALA A 76 -4.91 7.01 10.12
C ALA A 76 -6.34 7.47 9.77
N ALA A 77 -6.52 8.74 9.41
CA ALA A 77 -7.81 9.29 8.99
C ALA A 77 -8.30 8.63 7.68
N PHE A 78 -7.39 8.40 6.72
CA PHE A 78 -7.68 7.63 5.51
C PHE A 78 -8.22 6.23 5.85
N VAL A 79 -7.49 5.45 6.66
CA VAL A 79 -7.87 4.07 7.00
C VAL A 79 -9.18 4.03 7.79
N ASN A 80 -9.35 4.91 8.78
CA ASN A 80 -10.56 4.97 9.59
C ASN A 80 -11.80 5.31 8.74
N GLN A 81 -11.65 6.15 7.70
CA GLN A 81 -12.73 6.42 6.75
C GLN A 81 -13.09 5.19 5.92
N ILE A 82 -12.11 4.44 5.41
CA ILE A 82 -12.38 3.18 4.69
C ILE A 82 -13.09 2.18 5.60
N ARG A 83 -12.65 2.03 6.86
CA ARG A 83 -13.30 1.14 7.84
C ARG A 83 -14.74 1.54 8.11
N SER A 84 -15.00 2.84 8.26
CA SER A 84 -16.35 3.39 8.44
C SER A 84 -17.28 3.06 7.26
N LEU A 85 -16.79 3.27 6.03
CA LEU A 85 -17.54 2.96 4.80
C LEU A 85 -17.77 1.45 4.61
N ALA A 86 -16.83 0.61 5.04
CA ALA A 86 -16.91 -0.84 4.95
C ALA A 86 -17.86 -1.48 5.97
N ALA A 87 -17.94 -0.92 7.19
CA ALA A 87 -18.71 -1.46 8.31
C ALA A 87 -20.17 -1.87 7.96
N PRO A 88 -20.98 -1.05 7.25
CA PRO A 88 -22.37 -1.41 6.94
C PRO A 88 -22.52 -2.47 5.84
N THR A 89 -21.45 -2.83 5.12
CA THR A 89 -21.57 -3.72 3.94
C THR A 89 -21.64 -5.20 4.28
N GLY A 90 -21.21 -5.60 5.48
CA GLY A 90 -21.07 -7.01 5.87
C GLY A 90 -19.94 -7.78 5.15
N LYS A 91 -19.32 -7.21 4.10
CA LYS A 91 -18.12 -7.77 3.46
C LYS A 91 -16.87 -7.38 4.25
N SER A 92 -15.98 -8.34 4.51
CA SER A 92 -14.66 -8.06 5.05
C SER A 92 -13.75 -7.46 3.97
N TYR A 93 -13.16 -6.29 4.28
CA TYR A 93 -12.12 -5.67 3.47
C TYR A 93 -10.80 -5.70 4.26
N TYR A 94 -9.73 -6.15 3.62
CA TYR A 94 -8.41 -6.27 4.22
C TYR A 94 -7.62 -4.98 4.02
N ILE A 95 -7.20 -4.34 5.12
CA ILE A 95 -6.36 -3.15 5.05
C ILE A 95 -4.98 -3.50 5.57
N THR A 96 -3.98 -3.41 4.70
CA THR A 96 -2.59 -3.76 5.00
C THR A 96 -1.67 -2.57 4.78
N ALA A 97 -0.43 -2.70 5.23
CA ALA A 97 0.64 -1.74 4.97
C ALA A 97 1.96 -2.47 4.71
N ALA A 98 2.89 -1.83 4.03
CA ALA A 98 4.24 -2.35 3.78
C ALA A 98 5.31 -1.44 4.39
N PRO A 99 5.41 -1.34 5.73
CA PRO A 99 6.46 -0.56 6.37
C PRO A 99 7.85 -1.13 6.03
N GLN A 100 8.87 -0.29 6.03
CA GLN A 100 10.27 -0.73 5.97
C GLN A 100 10.70 -1.35 7.30
N CYS A 101 11.77 -2.15 7.31
CA CYS A 101 12.23 -2.80 8.54
C CYS A 101 12.70 -1.87 9.67
N PRO A 102 13.23 -0.63 9.44
CA PRO A 102 13.57 0.27 10.52
C PRO A 102 12.33 0.56 11.39
N TYR A 103 12.51 0.48 12.71
CA TYR A 103 11.41 0.67 13.66
C TYR A 103 11.68 1.89 14.58
N PRO A 104 10.70 2.79 14.78
CA PRO A 104 9.42 2.84 14.09
C PRO A 104 9.58 3.21 12.60
N ASP A 105 8.68 2.71 11.75
CA ASP A 105 8.66 3.10 10.34
C ASP A 105 8.33 4.60 10.20
N ALA A 106 9.11 5.29 9.35
CA ALA A 106 9.08 6.74 9.23
C ALA A 106 7.82 7.30 8.54
N TYR A 107 7.13 6.50 7.73
CA TYR A 107 6.10 6.97 6.81
C TYR A 107 4.70 6.44 7.14
N ILE A 108 4.57 5.21 7.61
CA ILE A 108 3.28 4.62 7.99
C ILE A 108 3.18 4.31 9.49
N GLY A 109 4.29 4.33 10.22
CA GLY A 109 4.36 3.89 11.63
C GLY A 109 3.33 4.54 12.57
N THR A 110 3.08 5.85 12.43
CA THR A 110 2.06 6.55 13.23
C THR A 110 0.65 6.00 12.97
N ALA A 111 0.30 5.74 11.71
CA ALA A 111 -1.03 5.24 11.35
C ALA A 111 -1.27 3.82 11.85
N LEU A 112 -0.23 2.98 11.84
CA LEU A 112 -0.29 1.61 12.37
C LEU A 112 -0.73 1.55 13.85
N ASN A 113 -0.46 2.62 14.61
CA ASN A 113 -0.81 2.74 16.02
C ASN A 113 -2.19 3.40 16.25
N GLN A 114 -2.79 3.99 15.22
CA GLN A 114 -3.99 4.84 15.33
C GLN A 114 -5.19 4.34 14.49
N ALA A 115 -4.98 3.34 13.63
CA ALA A 115 -6.01 2.79 12.78
C ALA A 115 -5.87 1.27 12.63
N SER A 116 -6.98 0.59 12.35
CA SER A 116 -7.02 -0.88 12.30
C SER A 116 -6.48 -1.43 10.98
N PHE A 117 -5.26 -1.96 11.01
CA PHE A 117 -4.65 -2.76 9.93
C PHE A 117 -4.77 -4.26 10.24
N ASP A 118 -5.04 -5.07 9.22
CA ASP A 118 -5.15 -6.53 9.33
C ASP A 118 -3.77 -7.22 9.26
N ALA A 119 -2.85 -6.66 8.48
CA ALA A 119 -1.49 -7.15 8.35
C ALA A 119 -0.50 -6.05 7.99
N VAL A 120 0.77 -6.29 8.31
CA VAL A 120 1.92 -5.53 7.81
C VAL A 120 2.88 -6.45 7.05
N TYR A 121 3.35 -5.99 5.91
CA TYR A 121 4.36 -6.64 5.07
C TYR A 121 5.69 -5.92 5.28
N VAL A 122 6.39 -6.23 6.37
CA VAL A 122 7.62 -5.53 6.74
C VAL A 122 8.68 -5.80 5.68
N GLN A 123 9.14 -4.76 4.99
CA GLN A 123 10.14 -4.86 3.93
C GLN A 123 11.53 -5.08 4.55
N PHE A 124 11.99 -6.33 4.63
CA PHE A 124 13.32 -6.70 5.15
C PHE A 124 14.37 -6.64 4.05
N TYR A 125 14.47 -5.51 3.37
CA TYR A 125 15.42 -5.23 2.29
C TYR A 125 15.64 -3.71 2.15
N ASN A 126 16.67 -3.33 1.39
CA ASN A 126 17.09 -1.92 1.20
C ASN A 126 17.39 -1.13 2.49
N ASN A 127 17.68 -1.83 3.59
CA ASN A 127 17.95 -1.25 4.89
C ASN A 127 18.87 -2.16 5.71
N TYR A 128 19.53 -1.58 6.72
CA TYR A 128 20.46 -2.27 7.63
C TYR A 128 19.87 -3.49 8.35
N CYS A 129 18.54 -3.55 8.52
CA CYS A 129 17.83 -4.66 9.15
C CYS A 129 17.30 -5.70 8.14
N GLY A 130 17.80 -5.67 6.90
CA GLY A 130 17.42 -6.60 5.83
C GLY A 130 17.83 -8.05 6.09
N LEU A 131 17.27 -8.99 5.31
CA LEU A 131 17.49 -10.43 5.50
C LEU A 131 18.95 -10.87 5.34
N ASN A 132 19.76 -10.10 4.60
CA ASN A 132 21.19 -10.29 4.44
C ASN A 132 22.02 -9.82 5.65
N TYR A 133 21.40 -9.17 6.63
CA TYR A 133 22.01 -8.69 7.88
C TYR A 133 21.39 -9.39 9.11
N PRO A 134 21.71 -10.69 9.34
CA PRO A 134 21.05 -11.50 10.37
C PRO A 134 21.20 -10.96 11.80
N SER A 135 22.27 -10.20 12.07
CA SER A 135 22.50 -9.58 13.39
C SER A 135 21.55 -8.43 13.69
N ASP A 136 21.04 -7.75 12.65
CA ASP A 136 20.19 -6.56 12.75
C ASP A 136 18.73 -6.85 12.36
N TYR A 137 18.45 -8.06 11.84
CA TYR A 137 17.11 -8.54 11.54
C TYR A 137 16.20 -8.47 12.79
N ASN A 138 15.10 -7.71 12.69
CA ASN A 138 14.36 -7.24 13.85
C ASN A 138 12.89 -7.69 13.91
N PHE A 139 12.55 -8.89 13.41
CA PHE A 139 11.16 -9.39 13.48
C PHE A 139 10.59 -9.42 14.89
N ALA A 140 11.41 -9.70 15.91
CA ALA A 140 11.01 -9.65 17.32
C ALA A 140 10.47 -8.27 17.72
N THR A 141 11.03 -7.19 17.18
CA THR A 141 10.56 -5.82 17.41
C THR A 141 9.18 -5.61 16.83
N TRP A 142 8.94 -6.09 15.60
CA TRP A 142 7.64 -6.02 14.95
C TRP A 142 6.59 -6.93 15.62
N ASP A 143 6.96 -8.10 16.13
CA ASP A 143 6.07 -8.94 16.94
C ASP A 143 5.69 -8.24 18.26
N ASN A 144 6.66 -7.62 18.95
CA ASN A 144 6.38 -6.85 20.15
C ASN A 144 5.44 -5.66 19.86
N TRP A 145 5.68 -4.93 18.77
CA TRP A 145 4.77 -3.88 18.30
C TRP A 145 3.36 -4.42 18.06
N ALA A 146 3.24 -5.53 17.34
CA ALA A 146 1.94 -6.13 17.00
C ALA A 146 1.12 -6.48 18.25
N LYS A 147 1.78 -6.90 19.34
CA LYS A 147 1.13 -7.26 20.60
C LYS A 147 0.87 -6.09 21.54
N THR A 148 1.76 -5.09 21.56
CA THR A 148 1.77 -4.06 22.61
C THR A 148 1.33 -2.70 22.12
N THR A 149 1.64 -2.32 20.89
CA THR A 149 1.46 -0.95 20.40
C THR A 149 0.40 -0.81 19.31
N SER A 150 0.30 -1.77 18.39
CA SER A 150 -0.63 -1.74 17.25
C SER A 150 -2.06 -1.38 17.66
N PHE A 151 -2.80 -0.66 16.81
CA PHE A 151 -4.22 -0.41 17.09
C PHE A 151 -5.01 -1.73 17.10
N ASN A 152 -4.76 -2.60 16.12
CA ASN A 152 -5.35 -3.93 16.04
C ASN A 152 -4.40 -4.98 16.64
N LYS A 153 -4.70 -5.47 17.85
CA LYS A 153 -3.88 -6.49 18.54
C LYS A 153 -3.89 -7.87 17.86
N ASN A 154 -4.73 -8.06 16.85
CA ASN A 154 -4.76 -9.27 16.02
C ASN A 154 -4.00 -9.11 14.69
N VAL A 155 -3.34 -7.97 14.47
CA VAL A 155 -2.55 -7.71 13.25
C VAL A 155 -1.53 -8.81 13.01
N LYS A 156 -1.35 -9.18 11.74
CA LYS A 156 -0.34 -10.16 11.32
C LYS A 156 0.90 -9.49 10.75
N VAL A 157 2.08 -9.99 11.10
CA VAL A 157 3.37 -9.51 10.62
C VAL A 157 3.92 -10.52 9.62
N TYR A 158 4.26 -10.06 8.43
CA TYR A 158 4.83 -10.87 7.36
C TYR A 158 6.29 -10.47 7.11
N ILE A 159 7.09 -11.44 6.70
CA ILE A 159 8.45 -11.20 6.22
C ILE A 159 8.35 -10.76 4.75
N GLY A 160 8.63 -9.50 4.44
CA GLY A 160 8.80 -9.00 3.08
C GLY A 160 10.20 -9.30 2.55
N ALA A 161 10.29 -10.00 1.43
CA ALA A 161 11.54 -10.44 0.83
C ALA A 161 11.62 -10.11 -0.66
N PRO A 162 12.80 -9.77 -1.20
CA PRO A 162 12.99 -9.67 -2.65
C PRO A 162 12.84 -11.05 -3.30
N GLY A 163 12.16 -11.11 -4.45
CA GLY A 163 11.91 -12.34 -5.20
C GLY A 163 13.13 -12.84 -5.99
N SER A 164 14.09 -11.95 -6.25
CA SER A 164 15.36 -12.25 -6.93
C SER A 164 16.46 -11.28 -6.45
N GLN A 165 17.71 -11.56 -6.83
CA GLN A 165 18.87 -10.71 -6.50
C GLN A 165 18.72 -9.28 -7.03
N ASP A 166 18.09 -9.10 -8.20
CA ASP A 166 17.96 -7.80 -8.88
C ASP A 166 16.66 -7.08 -8.55
N ALA A 167 15.78 -7.66 -7.73
CA ALA A 167 14.48 -7.09 -7.38
C ALA A 167 14.59 -5.91 -6.39
N ALA A 168 15.69 -5.85 -5.64
CA ALA A 168 15.99 -4.82 -4.64
C ALA A 168 17.48 -4.48 -4.67
N GLY A 169 17.88 -3.33 -4.10
CA GLY A 169 19.29 -2.94 -4.02
C GLY A 169 20.10 -3.83 -3.08
N GLU A 170 19.48 -4.32 -2.00
CA GLU A 170 20.06 -5.28 -1.05
C GLU A 170 18.94 -6.07 -0.35
N GLY A 171 19.28 -7.10 0.43
CA GLY A 171 18.29 -7.88 1.20
C GLY A 171 17.84 -9.19 0.57
N TYR A 172 18.19 -9.49 -0.68
CA TYR A 172 17.92 -10.81 -1.24
C TYR A 172 18.73 -11.89 -0.51
N VAL A 173 18.09 -13.03 -0.25
CA VAL A 173 18.70 -14.24 0.29
C VAL A 173 18.16 -15.46 -0.46
N SER A 174 18.88 -16.58 -0.42
CA SER A 174 18.42 -17.82 -1.06
C SER A 174 17.11 -18.33 -0.45
N ALA A 175 16.37 -19.16 -1.20
CA ALA A 175 15.11 -19.74 -0.74
C ALA A 175 15.29 -20.57 0.54
N SER A 176 16.43 -21.25 0.69
CA SER A 176 16.76 -22.01 1.90
C SER A 176 17.00 -21.09 3.11
N THR A 177 17.66 -19.96 2.91
CA THR A 177 17.88 -18.98 3.99
C THR A 177 16.57 -18.33 4.40
N LEU A 178 15.73 -17.91 3.45
CA LEU A 178 14.40 -17.39 3.76
C LEU A 178 13.52 -18.44 4.45
N ALA A 179 13.59 -19.70 4.06
CA ALA A 179 12.89 -20.80 4.74
C ALA A 179 13.29 -20.93 6.22
N SER A 180 14.57 -20.72 6.56
CA SER A 180 15.04 -20.71 7.95
C SER A 180 14.42 -19.55 8.75
N TYR A 181 14.39 -18.33 8.20
CA TYR A 181 13.71 -17.20 8.84
C TYR A 181 12.22 -17.47 9.05
N VAL A 182 11.55 -18.07 8.07
CA VAL A 182 10.13 -18.44 8.15
C VAL A 182 9.89 -19.48 9.24
N SER A 183 10.68 -20.56 9.27
CA SER A 183 10.53 -21.60 10.29
C SER A 183 10.79 -21.06 11.70
N ASP A 184 11.80 -20.19 11.85
CA ASP A 184 12.11 -19.53 13.11
C ASP A 184 10.93 -18.67 13.58
N ALA A 185 10.42 -17.80 12.70
CA ALA A 185 9.31 -16.92 13.01
C ALA A 185 8.00 -17.68 13.31
N GLN A 186 7.68 -18.73 12.54
CA GLN A 186 6.53 -19.59 12.79
C GLN A 186 6.59 -20.26 14.17
N SER A 187 7.79 -20.63 14.64
CA SER A 187 7.96 -21.29 15.93
C SER A 187 7.89 -20.34 17.13
N LYS A 188 8.27 -19.07 16.95
CA LYS A 188 8.42 -18.09 18.04
C LYS A 188 7.29 -17.08 18.16
N TYR A 189 6.66 -16.69 17.05
CA TYR A 189 5.81 -15.50 17.00
C TYR A 189 4.39 -15.82 16.53
N SER A 190 3.41 -15.68 17.42
CA SER A 190 1.99 -15.82 17.10
C SER A 190 1.44 -14.72 16.18
N SER A 191 2.16 -13.60 16.06
CA SER A 191 1.85 -12.54 15.09
C SER A 191 2.28 -12.90 13.67
N PHE A 192 3.13 -13.91 13.47
CA PHE A 192 3.60 -14.29 12.13
C PHE A 192 2.43 -14.67 11.20
N GLY A 193 2.36 -13.99 10.06
CA GLY A 193 1.30 -14.16 9.05
C GLY A 193 1.74 -14.90 7.79
N GLY A 194 3.04 -14.88 7.47
CA GLY A 194 3.58 -15.47 6.25
C GLY A 194 4.72 -14.65 5.63
N VAL A 195 4.86 -14.77 4.32
CA VAL A 195 5.87 -14.07 3.50
C VAL A 195 5.16 -13.20 2.46
N MET A 196 5.68 -11.99 2.27
CA MET A 196 5.39 -11.12 1.12
C MET A 196 6.61 -11.13 0.20
N MET A 197 6.39 -11.12 -1.12
CA MET A 197 7.48 -11.13 -2.11
C MET A 197 7.42 -9.91 -3.01
N TRP A 198 8.53 -9.18 -3.07
CA TRP A 198 8.78 -8.10 -4.02
C TRP A 198 9.67 -8.61 -5.17
N ASP A 199 9.16 -8.91 -6.36
CA ASP A 199 7.76 -8.92 -6.78
C ASP A 199 7.39 -10.27 -7.40
N ALA A 200 6.16 -10.36 -7.92
CA ALA A 200 5.64 -11.59 -8.53
C ALA A 200 6.45 -12.03 -9.77
N ASP A 201 6.89 -11.08 -10.60
CA ASP A 201 7.67 -11.38 -11.81
C ASP A 201 9.05 -11.92 -11.45
N SER A 202 9.73 -11.23 -10.53
CA SER A 202 11.05 -11.58 -10.03
C SER A 202 11.04 -12.96 -9.34
N ALA A 203 10.06 -13.21 -8.46
CA ALA A 203 9.94 -14.50 -7.77
C ALA A 203 9.60 -15.65 -8.73
N TYR A 204 8.74 -15.39 -9.72
CA TYR A 204 8.36 -16.39 -10.71
C TYR A 204 9.55 -16.76 -11.61
N SER A 205 10.24 -15.75 -12.14
CA SER A 205 11.36 -15.89 -13.07
C SER A 205 12.63 -16.42 -12.39
N ASN A 206 12.78 -16.21 -11.09
CA ASN A 206 13.84 -16.80 -10.28
C ASN A 206 13.53 -18.26 -9.89
N SER A 207 13.37 -19.12 -10.90
CA SER A 207 13.15 -20.56 -10.73
C SER A 207 12.00 -20.93 -9.78
N ARG A 208 10.89 -20.16 -9.84
CA ARG A 208 9.74 -20.33 -8.93
C ARG A 208 10.12 -20.23 -7.45
N PHE A 209 10.88 -19.18 -7.10
CA PHE A 209 11.22 -18.83 -5.71
C PHE A 209 9.97 -18.79 -4.81
N ASP A 210 8.85 -18.31 -5.36
CA ASP A 210 7.52 -18.32 -4.72
C ASP A 210 7.10 -19.72 -4.25
N LEU A 211 7.26 -20.74 -5.10
CA LEU A 211 6.89 -22.11 -4.77
C LEU A 211 7.85 -22.74 -3.76
N ALA A 212 9.15 -22.47 -3.88
CA ALA A 212 10.14 -23.01 -2.97
C ALA A 212 9.86 -22.57 -1.53
N VAL A 213 9.67 -21.25 -1.32
CA VAL A 213 9.37 -20.68 0.00
C VAL A 213 8.01 -21.14 0.52
N LYS A 214 6.98 -21.19 -0.34
CA LYS A 214 5.65 -21.69 0.02
C LYS A 214 5.69 -23.14 0.49
N THR A 215 6.45 -23.99 -0.20
CA THR A 215 6.62 -25.41 0.14
C THR A 215 7.30 -25.53 1.50
N ALA A 216 8.39 -24.80 1.72
CA ALA A 216 9.11 -24.81 2.99
C ALA A 216 8.24 -24.32 4.17
N MET A 217 7.50 -23.22 3.98
CA MET A 217 6.58 -22.68 4.98
C MET A 217 5.48 -23.68 5.36
N THR A 218 4.95 -24.42 4.37
CA THR A 218 3.91 -25.44 4.59
C THR A 218 4.48 -26.64 5.35
N ALA A 219 5.67 -27.12 4.96
CA ALA A 219 6.35 -28.22 5.65
C ALA A 219 6.70 -27.86 7.10
N SER A 220 7.18 -26.64 7.33
CA SER A 220 7.45 -26.12 8.68
C SER A 220 6.19 -26.05 9.54
N ALA A 221 5.08 -25.53 9.00
CA ALA A 221 3.80 -25.49 9.72
C ALA A 221 3.31 -26.90 10.11
N GLN A 222 3.45 -27.88 9.20
CA GLN A 222 3.11 -29.27 9.49
C GLN A 222 3.98 -29.85 10.61
N LYS A 223 5.30 -29.61 10.57
CA LYS A 223 6.23 -30.06 11.60
C LYS A 223 5.91 -29.47 12.98
N LEU A 224 5.44 -28.22 13.01
CA LEU A 224 5.03 -27.52 14.23
C LEU A 224 3.61 -27.90 14.71
N GLY A 225 2.87 -28.74 13.97
CA GLY A 225 1.50 -29.10 14.30
C GLY A 225 0.51 -27.94 14.19
N LEU A 226 0.84 -26.89 13.42
CA LEU A 226 -0.03 -25.73 13.24
C LEU A 226 -1.21 -26.09 12.33
N PRO A 227 -2.43 -25.64 12.65
CA PRO A 227 -3.60 -25.93 11.83
C PRO A 227 -3.41 -25.35 10.42
N ALA A 228 -3.82 -26.11 9.41
CA ALA A 228 -3.95 -25.57 8.06
C ALA A 228 -4.89 -24.36 8.10
N ALA A 229 -4.47 -23.25 7.47
CA ALA A 229 -5.26 -22.03 7.46
C ALA A 229 -6.67 -22.30 6.90
N LYS A 230 -7.71 -22.16 7.73
CA LYS A 230 -9.10 -22.18 7.27
C LYS A 230 -9.35 -20.92 6.44
N ILE A 231 -9.75 -21.08 5.19
CA ILE A 231 -10.27 -19.99 4.37
C ILE A 231 -11.68 -19.72 4.88
N SER A 232 -11.92 -18.56 5.50
CA SER A 232 -13.30 -18.06 5.60
C SER A 232 -13.73 -17.70 4.19
N SER A 233 -14.51 -18.58 3.56
CA SER A 233 -15.12 -18.32 2.26
C SER A 233 -15.99 -17.09 2.36
N VAL A 234 -15.58 -15.99 1.73
CA VAL A 234 -16.47 -14.85 1.52
C VAL A 234 -17.44 -15.28 0.44
N SER A 235 -18.70 -15.51 0.81
CA SER A 235 -19.78 -15.74 -0.15
C SER A 235 -19.82 -14.58 -1.14
N ALA A 236 -19.82 -14.89 -2.44
CA ALA A 236 -20.02 -13.89 -3.48
C ALA A 236 -21.32 -13.10 -3.19
N PRO A 237 -21.34 -11.77 -3.36
CA PRO A 237 -22.58 -11.03 -3.25
C PRO A 237 -23.55 -11.53 -4.33
N SER A 238 -24.75 -11.90 -3.89
CA SER A 238 -25.87 -12.22 -4.77
C SER A 238 -26.12 -11.04 -5.72
N PRO A 239 -26.43 -11.26 -7.01
CA PRO A 239 -26.78 -10.17 -7.92
C PRO A 239 -27.92 -9.37 -7.31
N ALA A 240 -27.73 -8.06 -7.14
CA ALA A 240 -28.78 -7.16 -6.72
C ALA A 240 -29.96 -7.31 -7.69
N ALA A 241 -31.18 -7.47 -7.14
CA ALA A 241 -32.40 -7.52 -7.93
C ALA A 241 -32.53 -6.24 -8.78
N PRO A 242 -33.17 -6.32 -9.97
CA PRO A 242 -33.33 -5.15 -10.82
C PRO A 242 -34.15 -4.08 -10.10
N VAL A 243 -33.58 -2.89 -9.95
CA VAL A 243 -34.32 -1.72 -9.48
C VAL A 243 -35.33 -1.36 -10.58
N THR A 244 -36.62 -1.61 -10.31
CA THR A 244 -37.72 -1.13 -11.15
C THR A 244 -37.77 0.39 -11.08
N THR A 245 -37.51 1.04 -12.21
CA THR A 245 -37.71 2.48 -12.42
C THR A 245 -39.20 2.85 -12.29
N PRO A 246 -39.56 3.86 -11.49
CA PRO A 246 -40.90 4.43 -11.56
C PRO A 246 -41.11 5.14 -12.89
N LYS A 247 -42.22 4.79 -13.54
CA LYS A 247 -42.75 5.34 -14.78
C LYS A 247 -42.95 6.86 -14.65
N ALA A 248 -42.46 7.61 -15.64
CA ALA A 248 -42.67 9.05 -15.74
C ALA A 248 -44.17 9.40 -15.76
N VAL A 249 -44.57 10.35 -14.91
CA VAL A 249 -45.89 10.98 -14.96
C VAL A 249 -45.73 12.38 -15.54
N SER A 250 -46.44 12.62 -16.64
CA SER A 250 -46.54 13.89 -17.35
C SER A 250 -47.74 14.69 -16.84
N SER A 251 -47.54 15.97 -16.52
CA SER A 251 -48.48 17.11 -16.55
C SER A 251 -47.85 18.25 -15.72
N ALA A 252 -47.97 19.56 -15.97
CA ALA A 252 -48.56 20.41 -17.00
C ALA A 252 -47.89 21.81 -16.85
N ALA A 253 -48.09 22.71 -17.82
CA ALA A 253 -47.35 23.96 -17.97
C ALA A 253 -47.92 25.20 -17.20
N LYS A 254 -46.98 26.16 -16.97
CA LYS A 254 -47.08 27.64 -16.78
C LYS A 254 -47.53 28.22 -15.42
N PRO A 255 -47.23 29.51 -15.09
CA PRO A 255 -46.58 30.57 -15.88
C PRO A 255 -45.34 31.27 -15.27
N ALA A 256 -44.64 32.00 -16.14
CA ALA A 256 -43.43 32.78 -15.92
C ALA A 256 -43.68 34.12 -15.19
N ILE A 257 -42.68 34.57 -14.42
CA ILE A 257 -42.57 35.90 -13.81
C ILE A 257 -41.31 36.57 -14.39
N PRO A 258 -41.35 37.87 -14.76
CA PRO A 258 -40.27 38.52 -15.50
C PRO A 258 -39.16 38.98 -14.55
N VAL A 259 -37.90 38.72 -14.93
CA VAL A 259 -36.73 39.36 -14.30
C VAL A 259 -36.19 40.39 -15.28
N THR A 260 -36.34 41.65 -14.89
CA THR A 260 -35.83 42.85 -15.53
C THR A 260 -34.31 42.86 -15.61
N SER A 261 -33.80 43.26 -16.77
CA SER A 261 -32.41 43.58 -17.05
C SER A 261 -31.96 44.85 -16.32
N ALA A 262 -30.77 44.82 -15.74
CA ALA A 262 -30.00 46.02 -15.41
C ALA A 262 -28.54 45.79 -15.82
N THR A 263 -28.16 46.41 -16.93
CA THR A 263 -26.78 46.70 -17.32
C THR A 263 -26.22 47.80 -16.41
N ALA A 264 -25.05 47.55 -15.80
CA ALA A 264 -24.15 48.61 -15.37
C ALA A 264 -22.71 48.12 -15.56
N ALA A 265 -21.97 48.88 -16.36
CA ALA A 265 -20.55 48.72 -16.59
C ALA A 265 -19.74 49.54 -15.57
N ILE A 266 -18.43 49.24 -15.56
CA ILE A 266 -17.28 50.14 -15.30
C ILE A 266 -16.43 49.81 -14.04
N ALA A 267 -15.13 49.72 -14.34
CA ALA A 267 -13.93 49.99 -13.55
C ALA A 267 -13.31 48.89 -12.67
N ASN A 268 -12.16 48.40 -13.15
CA ASN A 268 -11.02 47.94 -12.36
C ASN A 268 -10.60 49.00 -11.33
N PRO A 269 -10.10 48.56 -10.17
CA PRO A 269 -9.00 49.22 -9.50
C PRO A 269 -7.76 48.32 -9.51
N VAL A 270 -6.68 48.87 -10.07
CA VAL A 270 -5.31 48.48 -9.76
C VAL A 270 -5.03 48.93 -8.33
N ALA A 271 -4.51 48.03 -7.49
CA ALA A 271 -3.88 48.40 -6.23
C ALA A 271 -2.53 47.70 -6.13
N GLU A 272 -1.51 48.55 -6.17
CA GLU A 272 -0.10 48.35 -5.84
C GLU A 272 0.09 48.22 -4.32
N VAL A 273 1.35 47.94 -3.89
CA VAL A 273 1.92 47.94 -2.52
C VAL A 273 2.05 46.51 -1.92
N ALA A 274 3.19 46.03 -1.42
CA ALA A 274 4.57 46.52 -1.32
C ALA A 274 5.53 45.35 -1.13
N GLN A 275 6.77 45.51 -1.61
CA GLN A 275 7.94 44.74 -1.17
C GLN A 275 8.28 45.11 0.28
N SER A 276 8.53 44.10 1.12
CA SER A 276 9.24 44.29 2.39
C SER A 276 10.37 43.26 2.52
N ALA A 277 11.55 43.85 2.69
CA ALA A 277 12.87 43.39 3.08
C ALA A 277 13.06 41.95 3.62
N SER A 278 14.11 41.34 3.07
CA SER A 278 14.86 40.20 3.58
C SER A 278 15.40 40.43 5.00
N ALA A 279 15.22 39.43 5.87
CA ALA A 279 16.05 39.24 7.05
C ALA A 279 17.11 38.17 6.75
N GLU A 280 18.36 38.57 6.90
CA GLU A 280 19.58 37.81 6.74
C GLU A 280 19.69 36.76 7.85
N VAL A 281 19.85 35.48 7.48
CA VAL A 281 20.22 34.40 8.42
C VAL A 281 21.61 33.91 8.05
N THR A 282 22.53 34.11 8.99
CA THR A 282 23.93 33.69 8.97
C THR A 282 24.08 32.17 8.86
N PRO A 283 24.98 31.65 8.00
CA PRO A 283 25.22 30.21 7.90
C PRO A 283 26.18 29.72 9.00
N ILE A 284 25.80 28.60 9.63
CA ILE A 284 26.63 27.84 10.57
C ILE A 284 27.72 27.08 9.79
N ARG A 285 28.94 27.22 10.30
CA ARG A 285 30.21 26.67 9.81
C ARG A 285 30.20 25.13 9.83
N SER A 286 30.19 24.49 8.66
CA SER A 286 30.47 23.04 8.53
C SER A 286 31.98 22.78 8.48
N VAL A 287 32.45 21.91 9.38
CA VAL A 287 33.83 21.42 9.42
C VAL A 287 34.01 20.37 8.32
N LYS A 288 34.76 20.71 7.28
CA LYS A 288 35.27 19.77 6.27
C LYS A 288 36.36 18.90 6.88
N ARG A 289 36.22 17.57 6.78
CA ARG A 289 37.34 16.62 6.80
C ARG A 289 37.59 16.14 5.36
N PRO A 290 38.86 15.98 4.93
CA PRO A 290 39.20 15.69 3.54
C PRO A 290 38.99 14.21 3.21
N PHE A 291 38.32 13.95 2.09
CA PHE A 291 38.29 12.65 1.42
C PHE A 291 39.11 12.78 0.14
N THR A 292 40.17 11.98 0.03
CA THR A 292 41.00 11.84 -1.19
C THR A 292 40.30 10.93 -2.19
N PRO A 293 40.19 11.28 -3.49
CA PRO A 293 39.68 10.38 -4.50
C PRO A 293 40.80 9.46 -5.02
N HIS A 294 40.51 8.17 -5.11
CA HIS A 294 41.30 7.23 -5.91
C HIS A 294 40.61 7.07 -7.26
N GLU A 295 41.33 7.46 -8.29
CA GLU A 295 40.99 7.40 -9.70
C GLU A 295 41.39 6.02 -10.23
N THR A 296 40.46 5.33 -10.91
CA THR A 296 40.79 4.35 -11.97
C THR A 296 39.68 4.41 -13.01
N ASP A 297 40.05 4.91 -14.18
CA ASP A 297 39.30 4.86 -15.43
C ASP A 297 39.03 3.41 -15.88
N ASP A 298 37.82 3.15 -16.38
CA ASP A 298 37.57 2.07 -17.35
C ASP A 298 36.68 2.63 -18.48
N PRO A 299 37.21 2.79 -19.72
CA PRO A 299 36.50 3.42 -20.81
C PRO A 299 35.89 2.38 -21.75
N ASN A 300 34.80 1.69 -21.37
CA ASN A 300 33.95 1.03 -22.38
C ASN A 300 32.55 0.59 -21.88
N ARG A 301 31.52 1.45 -22.01
CA ARG A 301 30.20 0.97 -22.48
C ARG A 301 29.31 2.10 -22.93
N SER A 302 29.20 2.27 -24.24
CA SER A 302 28.18 3.11 -24.86
C SER A 302 26.87 2.34 -25.03
N LYS A 303 25.76 3.04 -24.79
CA LYS A 303 24.43 2.93 -25.42
C LYS A 303 23.69 1.58 -25.28
N ASP A 304 22.53 1.63 -24.61
CA ASP A 304 21.26 1.38 -25.30
C ASP A 304 20.01 1.76 -24.46
N SER A 305 19.19 2.62 -25.09
CA SER A 305 17.73 2.72 -25.12
C SER A 305 16.85 2.50 -23.86
N ASN A 306 16.12 3.58 -23.54
CA ASN A 306 14.67 3.63 -23.31
C ASN A 306 13.91 2.29 -23.34
N VAL A 307 13.47 1.81 -22.18
CA VAL A 307 12.17 1.12 -22.03
C VAL A 307 11.56 1.54 -20.70
N ALA A 308 10.63 2.51 -20.77
CA ALA A 308 9.68 2.76 -19.69
C ALA A 308 8.68 1.60 -19.68
N ALA A 309 8.85 0.66 -18.75
CA ALA A 309 7.88 -0.40 -18.52
C ALA A 309 6.99 0.00 -17.33
N ASN A 310 5.71 0.28 -17.64
CA ASN A 310 4.62 0.29 -16.66
C ASN A 310 4.59 -1.08 -15.95
N ARG A 311 5.15 -1.15 -14.74
CA ARG A 311 5.07 -2.35 -13.89
C ARG A 311 3.76 -2.32 -13.13
N VAL A 312 2.90 -3.29 -13.42
CA VAL A 312 1.67 -3.52 -12.67
C VAL A 312 2.03 -4.31 -11.42
N ASN A 313 1.89 -3.68 -10.26
CA ASN A 313 2.11 -4.29 -8.95
C ASN A 313 1.07 -5.35 -8.60
N SER A 314 1.55 -6.30 -7.77
CA SER A 314 0.85 -7.23 -6.88
C SER A 314 -0.09 -8.29 -7.46
N ARG A 315 0.45 -9.52 -7.64
CA ARG A 315 -0.31 -10.76 -7.45
C ARG A 315 0.07 -11.36 -6.09
N PHE A 316 -0.82 -11.27 -5.12
CA PHE A 316 -0.71 -12.04 -3.89
C PHE A 316 -0.86 -13.54 -4.21
N PHE A 317 0.23 -14.29 -4.07
CA PHE A 317 0.18 -15.74 -4.06
C PHE A 317 -0.30 -16.22 -2.69
N ARG A 318 -1.33 -17.06 -2.67
CA ARG A 318 -1.60 -17.95 -1.54
C ARG A 318 -2.07 -19.32 -2.03
N VAL A 319 -1.99 -20.35 -1.19
CA VAL A 319 -2.85 -21.56 -1.33
C VAL A 319 -4.31 -21.14 -1.26
#